data_AF-A0A2N3NES4-F1
#
_entry.id   AF-A0A2N3NES4-F1
#
_cell.length_a   1.000
_cell.length_b   1.000
_cell.length_c   1.000
_cell.angle_alpha   90.00
_cell.angle_beta   90.00
_cell.angle_gamma   90.00
#
_symmetry.space_group_name_H-M   'P 1'
#
loop_
_entity.id
_entity.type
_entity.pdbx_description
1 polymer ?
#
loop_
_entity_poly.entity_id
_entity_poly.type
_entity_poly.pdbx_seq_one_letter_code
_entity_poly.pdbx_strand_id
1 'polypeptide(L)'
;MRSSLILLALGATALPQPQASSPPTEFQGNSAIGPGGSQYKDSPHFRIFAAPSNDVADSMIRSLESAYTCFVDHLGWRSTGLSFRDASDAGPWTKVNVYNVGSGLGAAANTGTDEGTGMSFINVEAAYLTTPSVTVHEYGHCLTYAAGAWIEQWNTGAWWESVANFVADTWLTSDLCAQARTQYNQPGGDSLIELNKIIGDSFQVIVDGSANTGNYYQAWPFLSYIYNNPDNYTGLGLATFPGVWSQYEPNSQVTPLHVIQKLAGDTKIQTVVGRYWARMAFVDIGHPKAQAMFERDRARLNYQNLDSTGNGSYKPKAPRRPQYMGANIIPLKGTGAISAKVTASRPFTGTLVVRGADKEVQYIDLVDGTGEATVEAGGEAMLVVANTPAELLNYDPFKLTDVEKQPLDYTLTLTGATV
;
A
#
# COMPACT_ATOMS: atom_id res chain seq x y z
N MET A 1 3.35 -33.15 -55.92
CA MET A 1 4.05 -31.87 -55.66
C MET A 1 3.47 -31.28 -54.38
N ARG A 2 4.22 -31.36 -53.26
CA ARG A 2 3.82 -30.78 -51.97
C ARG A 2 4.66 -29.52 -51.76
N SER A 3 4.01 -28.36 -51.69
CA SER A 3 4.66 -27.09 -51.36
C SER A 3 4.64 -26.89 -49.85
N SER A 4 5.83 -26.79 -49.25
CA SER A 4 6.03 -26.36 -47.87
C SER A 4 6.14 -24.84 -47.84
N LEU A 5 5.24 -24.17 -47.11
CA LEU A 5 5.37 -22.76 -46.73
C LEU A 5 6.36 -22.68 -45.56
N ILE A 6 7.45 -21.93 -45.74
CA ILE A 6 8.37 -21.54 -44.67
C ILE A 6 7.90 -20.19 -44.13
N LEU A 7 7.47 -20.18 -42.87
CA LEU A 7 7.16 -18.96 -42.12
C LEU A 7 8.48 -18.37 -41.59
N LEU A 8 8.89 -17.22 -42.10
CA LEU A 8 9.99 -16.44 -41.54
C LEU A 8 9.48 -15.64 -40.33
N ALA A 9 9.89 -16.05 -39.13
CA ALA A 9 9.73 -15.24 -37.93
C ALA A 9 10.76 -14.11 -37.95
N LEU A 10 10.30 -12.88 -38.18
CA LEU A 10 11.08 -11.67 -37.93
C LEU A 10 11.09 -11.42 -36.41
N GLY A 11 12.15 -11.85 -35.75
CA GLY A 11 12.43 -11.46 -34.37
C GLY A 11 12.80 -9.97 -34.35
N ALA A 12 11.99 -9.15 -33.68
CA ALA A 12 12.35 -7.78 -33.36
C ALA A 12 13.50 -7.82 -32.35
N THR A 13 14.72 -7.55 -32.81
CA THR A 13 15.86 -7.29 -31.93
C THR A 13 15.65 -5.92 -31.29
N ALA A 14 15.31 -5.91 -29.99
CA ALA A 14 15.36 -4.69 -29.19
C ALA A 14 16.77 -4.09 -29.29
N LEU A 15 16.84 -2.80 -29.61
CA LEU A 15 18.09 -2.05 -29.56
C LEU A 15 18.67 -2.16 -28.14
N PRO A 16 20.00 -2.32 -27.96
CA PRO A 16 20.60 -2.32 -26.64
C PRO A 16 20.30 -0.97 -25.97
N GLN A 17 19.55 -1.01 -24.86
CA GLN A 17 19.43 0.17 -24.00
C GLN A 17 20.82 0.48 -23.43
N PRO A 18 21.23 1.76 -23.37
CA PRO A 18 22.46 2.14 -22.70
C PRO A 18 22.45 1.59 -21.28
N GLN A 19 23.48 0.82 -20.95
CA GLN A 19 23.63 0.17 -19.66
C GLN A 19 23.79 1.26 -18.60
N ALA A 20 22.80 1.40 -17.72
CA ALA A 20 22.85 2.33 -16.59
C ALA A 20 24.16 2.11 -15.81
N SER A 21 24.83 3.20 -15.43
CA SER A 21 26.06 3.10 -14.63
C SER A 21 25.74 2.45 -13.29
N SER A 22 26.53 1.46 -12.87
CA SER A 22 26.38 0.89 -11.52
C SER A 22 26.60 2.01 -10.48
N PRO A 23 25.74 2.11 -9.45
CA PRO A 23 25.90 3.12 -8.42
C PRO A 23 27.24 2.95 -7.69
N PRO A 24 27.94 4.05 -7.36
CA PRO A 24 29.15 4.00 -6.55
C PRO A 24 28.81 3.57 -5.12
N THR A 25 29.76 2.92 -4.43
CA THR A 25 29.58 2.53 -3.02
C THR A 25 29.44 3.72 -2.07
N GLU A 26 29.95 4.90 -2.45
CA GLU A 26 29.89 6.12 -1.65
C GLU A 26 29.32 7.25 -2.51
N PHE A 27 28.20 7.83 -2.09
CA PHE A 27 27.58 8.94 -2.82
C PHE A 27 28.24 10.27 -2.47
N GLN A 28 28.18 11.23 -3.39
CA GLN A 28 28.72 12.56 -3.16
C GLN A 28 27.80 13.34 -2.20
N GLY A 29 28.37 13.92 -1.15
CA GLY A 29 27.61 14.82 -0.30
C GLY A 29 27.42 16.20 -0.94
N ASN A 30 26.22 16.77 -0.81
CA ASN A 30 25.92 18.13 -1.28
C ASN A 30 25.14 18.91 -0.22
N SER A 31 25.83 19.81 0.50
CA SER A 31 25.22 20.61 1.57
C SER A 31 24.33 21.76 1.07
N ALA A 32 24.19 21.96 -0.24
CA ALA A 32 23.29 22.97 -0.79
C ALA A 32 21.84 22.48 -0.96
N ILE A 33 21.59 21.17 -0.83
CA ILE A 33 20.25 20.58 -0.92
C ILE A 33 19.55 20.74 0.42
N GLY A 34 18.43 21.46 0.46
CA GLY A 34 17.68 21.73 1.69
C GLY A 34 18.25 22.91 2.50
N PRO A 35 18.01 23.00 3.82
CA PRO A 35 18.41 24.14 4.66
C PRO A 35 19.93 24.37 4.75
N GLY A 36 20.74 23.38 4.39
CA GLY A 36 22.19 23.43 4.45
C GLY A 36 22.77 23.35 5.86
N GLY A 37 24.09 23.55 5.97
CA GLY A 37 24.83 23.45 7.23
C GLY A 37 26.27 22.98 7.05
N SER A 38 27.08 23.13 8.10
CA SER A 38 28.49 22.72 8.10
C SER A 38 28.81 21.61 9.09
N GLN A 39 27.91 21.31 10.02
CA GLN A 39 28.05 20.23 11.00
C GLN A 39 27.19 19.05 10.59
N TYR A 40 27.84 18.00 10.12
CA TYR A 40 27.17 16.80 9.67
C TYR A 40 28.00 15.54 9.93
N LYS A 41 27.32 14.39 9.88
CA LYS A 41 27.93 13.07 9.85
C LYS A 41 27.46 12.33 8.61
N ASP A 42 28.41 11.75 7.88
CA ASP A 42 28.15 11.02 6.65
C ASP A 42 28.11 9.51 6.89
N SER A 43 27.31 8.84 6.07
CA SER A 43 27.35 7.41 5.76
C SER A 43 27.31 7.26 4.23
N PRO A 44 27.53 6.06 3.65
CA PRO A 44 27.55 5.86 2.21
C PRO A 44 26.49 6.60 1.40
N HIS A 45 25.23 6.55 1.84
CA HIS A 45 24.08 7.11 1.12
C HIS A 45 23.43 8.32 1.81
N PHE A 46 23.79 8.63 3.07
CA PHE A 46 23.11 9.67 3.85
C PHE A 46 24.08 10.67 4.49
N ARG A 47 23.58 11.89 4.70
CA ARG A 47 24.25 12.95 5.45
C ARG A 47 23.33 13.50 6.53
N ILE A 48 23.69 13.34 7.79
CA ILE A 48 22.88 13.79 8.94
C ILE A 48 23.42 15.11 9.48
N PHE A 49 22.64 16.19 9.40
CA PHE A 49 22.97 17.51 9.90
C PHE A 49 22.49 17.73 11.33
N ALA A 50 23.33 18.39 12.12
CA ALA A 50 22.98 18.91 13.46
C ALA A 50 22.37 17.87 14.42
N ALA A 51 22.75 16.59 14.29
CA ALA A 51 22.38 15.58 15.27
C ALA A 51 22.90 15.98 16.68
N PRO A 52 22.11 15.77 17.75
CA PRO A 52 22.51 16.16 19.11
C PRO A 52 23.80 15.48 19.61
N SER A 53 24.11 14.29 19.08
CA SER A 53 25.34 13.56 19.36
C SER A 53 25.70 12.61 18.21
N ASN A 54 26.93 12.11 18.21
CA ASN A 54 27.37 11.07 17.28
C ASN A 54 26.55 9.78 17.41
N ASP A 55 26.12 9.41 18.62
CA ASP A 55 25.32 8.21 18.87
C ASP A 55 23.92 8.33 18.26
N VAL A 56 23.31 9.52 18.33
CA VAL A 56 22.02 9.79 17.67
C VAL A 56 22.18 9.71 16.15
N ALA A 57 23.21 10.35 15.60
CA ALA A 57 23.51 10.27 14.17
C ALA A 57 23.76 8.81 13.72
N ASP A 58 24.53 8.04 14.48
CA ASP A 58 24.80 6.63 14.17
C ASP A 58 23.55 5.76 14.23
N SER A 59 22.67 5.99 15.20
CA SER A 59 21.40 5.26 15.30
C SER A 59 20.51 5.53 14.08
N MET A 60 20.44 6.79 13.66
CA MET A 60 19.69 7.20 12.49
C MET A 60 20.28 6.62 11.20
N ILE A 61 21.61 6.74 11.02
CA ILE A 61 22.35 6.17 9.88
C ILE A 61 22.08 4.68 9.76
N ARG A 62 22.16 3.90 10.85
CA ARG A 62 21.90 2.46 10.80
C ARG A 62 20.48 2.13 10.31
N SER A 63 19.50 2.93 10.69
CA SER A 63 18.11 2.73 10.25
C SER A 63 17.95 3.04 8.75
N LEU A 64 18.51 4.18 8.31
CA LEU A 64 18.39 4.65 6.92
C LEU A 64 19.22 3.82 5.94
N GLU A 65 20.46 3.46 6.28
CA GLU A 65 21.29 2.56 5.47
C GLU A 65 20.68 1.16 5.37
N SER A 66 20.04 0.68 6.44
CA SER A 66 19.27 -0.56 6.42
C SER A 66 18.07 -0.47 5.46
N ALA A 67 17.32 0.64 5.49
CA ALA A 67 16.21 0.87 4.58
C ALA A 67 16.67 1.00 3.12
N TYR A 68 17.75 1.74 2.86
CA TYR A 68 18.36 1.84 1.54
C TYR A 68 18.76 0.45 1.01
N THR A 69 19.49 -0.32 1.82
CA THR A 69 19.91 -1.69 1.46
C THR A 69 18.70 -2.57 1.14
N CYS A 70 17.63 -2.50 1.93
CA CYS A 70 16.43 -3.26 1.63
C CYS A 70 15.77 -2.82 0.32
N PHE A 71 15.34 -1.57 0.21
CA PHE A 71 14.50 -1.16 -0.91
C PHE A 71 15.28 -0.97 -2.21
N VAL A 72 16.48 -0.40 -2.15
CA VAL A 72 17.27 -0.10 -3.34
C VAL A 72 18.09 -1.32 -3.74
N ASP A 73 18.95 -1.83 -2.84
CA ASP A 73 19.90 -2.89 -3.23
C ASP A 73 19.22 -4.26 -3.39
N HIS A 74 18.34 -4.65 -2.46
CA HIS A 74 17.70 -5.97 -2.53
C HIS A 74 16.42 -5.98 -3.37
N LEU A 75 15.60 -4.93 -3.27
CA LEU A 75 14.30 -4.86 -3.94
C LEU A 75 14.33 -4.09 -5.26
N GLY A 76 15.44 -3.44 -5.63
CA GLY A 76 15.59 -2.81 -6.94
C GLY A 76 14.75 -1.55 -7.16
N TRP A 77 14.38 -0.84 -6.08
CA TRP A 77 13.76 0.47 -6.21
C TRP A 77 14.75 1.46 -6.81
N ARG A 78 14.25 2.45 -7.56
CA ARG A 78 15.11 3.54 -8.04
C ARG A 78 15.76 4.24 -6.84
N SER A 79 17.07 4.38 -6.91
CA SER A 79 17.83 4.91 -5.79
C SER A 79 17.53 6.38 -5.55
N THR A 80 17.47 6.73 -4.28
CA THR A 80 17.22 8.08 -3.77
C THR A 80 18.41 9.03 -3.94
N GLY A 81 19.56 8.51 -4.39
CA GLY A 81 20.71 9.35 -4.73
C GLY A 81 20.68 9.95 -6.13
N LEU A 82 19.66 9.63 -6.93
CA LEU A 82 19.47 10.19 -8.26
C LEU A 82 18.41 11.29 -8.24
N SER A 83 18.64 12.32 -9.05
CA SER A 83 17.64 13.36 -9.27
C SER A 83 16.37 12.76 -9.89
N PHE A 84 15.20 13.17 -9.43
CA PHE A 84 13.94 12.80 -10.08
C PHE A 84 13.80 13.42 -11.48
N ARG A 85 14.67 14.38 -11.82
CA ARG A 85 14.76 15.00 -13.15
C ARG A 85 15.70 14.26 -14.10
N ASP A 86 16.52 13.33 -13.60
CA ASP A 86 17.43 12.52 -14.42
C ASP A 86 16.74 11.25 -14.93
N ALA A 87 16.34 11.24 -16.19
CA ALA A 87 15.74 10.05 -16.81
C ALA A 87 16.76 8.99 -17.25
N SER A 88 18.06 9.27 -17.15
CA SER A 88 19.14 8.38 -17.63
C SER A 88 19.74 7.49 -16.55
N ASP A 89 19.49 7.82 -15.27
CA ASP A 89 20.07 7.16 -14.11
C ASP A 89 21.61 7.08 -14.16
N ALA A 90 22.24 8.05 -14.83
CA ALA A 90 23.68 8.11 -15.03
C ALA A 90 24.41 8.86 -13.90
N GLY A 91 23.66 9.43 -12.95
CA GLY A 91 24.18 10.27 -11.89
C GLY A 91 24.25 11.76 -12.27
N PRO A 92 24.81 12.62 -11.41
CA PRO A 92 25.61 12.28 -10.23
C PRO A 92 24.81 11.65 -9.10
N TRP A 93 25.46 10.75 -8.37
CA TRP A 93 24.91 10.06 -7.19
C TRP A 93 25.16 10.89 -5.93
N THR A 94 24.09 11.38 -5.31
CA THR A 94 24.13 12.35 -4.21
C THR A 94 23.55 11.77 -2.94
N LYS A 95 24.17 12.01 -1.78
CA LYS A 95 23.63 11.57 -0.48
C LYS A 95 22.28 12.24 -0.21
N VAL A 96 21.36 11.51 0.42
CA VAL A 96 20.14 12.10 0.98
C VAL A 96 20.50 12.87 2.24
N ASN A 97 20.21 14.17 2.25
CA ASN A 97 20.42 15.01 3.43
C ASN A 97 19.28 14.83 4.43
N VAL A 98 19.63 14.73 5.71
CA VAL A 98 18.65 14.71 6.80
C VAL A 98 18.99 15.74 7.86
N TYR A 99 18.00 16.52 8.27
CA TYR A 99 18.15 17.66 9.16
C TYR A 99 17.44 17.43 10.49
N ASN A 100 18.18 17.56 11.60
CA ASN A 100 17.54 17.81 12.89
C ASN A 100 17.08 19.28 12.93
N VAL A 101 15.77 19.50 12.99
CA VAL A 101 15.18 20.84 13.01
C VAL A 101 14.70 21.29 14.39
N GLY A 102 15.03 20.55 15.45
CA GLY A 102 14.60 20.87 16.80
C GLY A 102 13.14 20.46 17.04
N SER A 103 12.23 21.43 17.15
CA SER A 103 10.79 21.20 17.31
C SER A 103 9.97 22.30 16.64
N GLY A 104 8.69 22.05 16.40
CA GLY A 104 7.77 23.03 15.83
C GLY A 104 7.44 22.82 14.36
N LEU A 105 7.71 21.63 13.81
CA LEU A 105 7.24 21.26 12.47
C LEU A 105 5.72 21.09 12.41
N GLY A 106 5.07 20.85 13.56
CA GLY A 106 3.67 20.43 13.62
C GLY A 106 3.45 18.98 13.17
N ALA A 107 4.54 18.25 12.93
CA ALA A 107 4.61 16.83 12.61
C ALA A 107 5.94 16.26 13.14
N ALA A 108 6.06 14.93 13.23
CA ALA A 108 7.29 14.30 13.70
C ALA A 108 8.49 14.52 12.75
N ALA A 109 8.20 14.58 11.46
CA ALA A 109 9.14 14.80 10.38
C ALA A 109 8.39 15.26 9.12
N ASN A 110 9.14 15.70 8.10
CA ASN A 110 8.63 15.87 6.74
C ASN A 110 9.75 15.66 5.71
N THR A 111 9.36 15.44 4.47
CA THR A 111 10.28 15.32 3.33
C THR A 111 10.06 16.50 2.38
N GLY A 112 11.14 17.22 2.10
CA GLY A 112 11.16 18.33 1.15
C GLY A 112 11.85 17.96 -0.16
N THR A 113 11.65 18.79 -1.18
CA THR A 113 12.38 18.74 -2.46
C THR A 113 13.22 19.99 -2.65
N ASP A 114 14.42 19.82 -3.17
CA ASP A 114 15.22 20.89 -3.75
C ASP A 114 14.95 20.94 -5.25
N GLU A 115 14.18 21.93 -5.69
CA GLU A 115 13.74 22.05 -7.09
C GLU A 115 14.90 22.22 -8.08
N GLY A 116 16.00 22.86 -7.64
CA GLY A 116 17.16 23.14 -8.47
C GLY A 116 17.96 21.89 -8.82
N THR A 117 18.15 20.99 -7.87
CA THR A 117 18.86 19.72 -8.07
C THR A 117 17.93 18.55 -8.40
N GLY A 118 16.63 18.68 -8.09
CA GLY A 118 15.67 17.58 -8.19
C GLY A 118 15.92 16.48 -7.17
N MET A 119 16.46 16.82 -6.00
CA MET A 119 16.77 15.88 -4.91
C MET A 119 15.81 16.08 -3.75
N SER A 120 15.43 14.99 -3.07
CA SER A 120 14.69 15.06 -1.82
C SER A 120 15.62 15.20 -0.61
N PHE A 121 15.12 15.80 0.48
CA PHE A 121 15.78 15.83 1.78
C PHE A 121 14.75 15.64 2.90
N ILE A 122 15.21 15.24 4.09
CA ILE A 122 14.34 14.93 5.22
C ILE A 122 14.57 15.93 6.34
N ASN A 123 13.51 16.45 6.97
CA ASN A 123 13.56 17.17 8.23
C ASN A 123 12.92 16.33 9.33
N VAL A 124 13.58 16.19 10.47
CA VAL A 124 13.09 15.38 11.59
C VAL A 124 13.18 16.21 12.87
N GLU A 125 12.11 16.25 13.65
CA GLU A 125 12.18 16.85 14.99
C GLU A 125 13.10 15.99 15.88
N ALA A 126 13.81 16.65 16.81
CA ALA A 126 14.86 16.03 17.62
C ALA A 126 14.37 14.77 18.38
N ALA A 127 13.10 14.76 18.78
CA ALA A 127 12.49 13.64 19.52
C ALA A 127 12.33 12.35 18.69
N TYR A 128 12.36 12.44 17.35
CA TYR A 128 12.06 11.32 16.45
C TYR A 128 13.26 10.87 15.60
N LEU A 129 14.43 11.49 15.78
CA LEU A 129 15.66 11.15 15.02
C LEU A 129 16.05 9.67 15.10
N THR A 130 15.71 9.01 16.21
CA THR A 130 16.00 7.59 16.45
C THR A 130 14.74 6.73 16.46
N THR A 131 13.67 7.18 15.80
CA THR A 131 12.41 6.43 15.68
C THR A 131 12.30 5.90 14.25
N PRO A 132 12.68 4.64 13.98
CA PRO A 132 12.74 4.13 12.61
C PRO A 132 11.40 4.17 11.87
N SER A 133 10.27 4.00 12.57
CA SER A 133 8.94 4.12 11.95
C SER A 133 8.68 5.52 11.38
N VAL A 134 9.34 6.57 11.89
CA VAL A 134 9.25 7.93 11.37
C VAL A 134 10.32 8.15 10.30
N THR A 135 11.59 7.85 10.59
CA THR A 135 12.68 8.17 9.66
C THR A 135 12.63 7.33 8.38
N VAL A 136 12.18 6.07 8.46
CA VAL A 136 11.98 5.22 7.29
C VAL A 136 10.71 5.57 6.53
N HIS A 137 9.68 6.12 7.20
CA HIS A 137 8.50 6.69 6.54
C HIS A 137 8.91 7.85 5.64
N GLU A 138 9.66 8.82 6.17
CA GLU A 138 10.19 9.92 5.38
C GLU A 138 11.13 9.45 4.25
N TYR A 139 11.92 8.40 4.51
CA TYR A 139 12.70 7.78 3.44
C TYR A 139 11.81 7.18 2.33
N GLY A 140 10.61 6.68 2.67
CA GLY A 140 9.60 6.27 1.71
C GLY A 140 9.10 7.41 0.82
N HIS A 141 9.04 8.65 1.32
CA HIS A 141 8.80 9.83 0.49
C HIS A 141 9.98 10.10 -0.44
N CYS A 142 11.24 9.96 0.02
CA CYS A 142 12.41 10.06 -0.87
C CYS A 142 12.37 9.04 -2.01
N LEU A 143 11.96 7.79 -1.73
CA LEU A 143 11.75 6.76 -2.75
C LEU A 143 10.64 7.14 -3.73
N THR A 144 9.56 7.75 -3.24
CA THR A 144 8.45 8.24 -4.06
C THR A 144 8.91 9.36 -4.99
N TYR A 145 9.70 10.32 -4.49
CA TYR A 145 10.33 11.36 -5.31
C TYR A 145 11.27 10.76 -6.34
N ALA A 146 12.12 9.81 -5.94
CA ALA A 146 13.02 9.14 -6.85
C ALA A 146 12.29 8.40 -7.98
N ALA A 147 11.04 7.96 -7.81
CA ALA A 147 10.29 7.31 -8.88
C ALA A 147 9.93 8.22 -10.07
N GLY A 148 10.12 9.54 -9.96
CA GLY A 148 9.97 10.47 -11.07
C GLY A 148 8.50 10.72 -11.44
N ALA A 149 8.07 10.26 -12.61
CA ALA A 149 6.80 10.67 -13.27
C ALA A 149 5.53 10.64 -12.40
N TRP A 150 5.51 9.81 -11.35
CA TRP A 150 4.45 9.79 -10.35
C TRP A 150 4.25 11.13 -9.61
N ILE A 151 5.33 11.86 -9.28
CA ILE A 151 5.23 13.07 -8.43
C ILE A 151 4.64 14.29 -9.13
N GLU A 152 4.60 14.29 -10.46
CA GLU A 152 4.05 15.39 -11.26
C GLU A 152 2.52 15.27 -11.43
N GLN A 153 1.88 14.37 -10.66
CA GLN A 153 0.48 13.99 -10.85
C GLN A 153 -0.32 14.18 -9.57
N TRP A 154 -1.32 15.06 -9.63
CA TRP A 154 -2.16 15.45 -8.51
C TRP A 154 -2.94 14.27 -7.93
N ASN A 155 -3.51 13.42 -8.79
CA ASN A 155 -4.32 12.27 -8.38
C ASN A 155 -3.51 11.16 -7.65
N THR A 156 -2.18 11.27 -7.63
CA THR A 156 -1.33 10.37 -6.86
C THR A 156 -1.05 10.87 -5.45
N GLY A 157 -1.22 12.17 -5.17
CA GLY A 157 -0.72 12.80 -3.94
C GLY A 157 -1.25 12.16 -2.65
N ALA A 158 -2.52 11.75 -2.60
CA ALA A 158 -3.09 11.11 -1.41
C ALA A 158 -2.54 9.71 -1.12
N TRP A 159 -1.86 9.11 -2.09
CA TRP A 159 -1.21 7.83 -1.93
C TRP A 159 0.21 7.95 -1.39
N TRP A 160 0.83 9.14 -1.40
CA TRP A 160 2.23 9.30 -1.00
C TRP A 160 2.43 8.89 0.45
N GLU A 161 1.53 9.30 1.34
CA GLU A 161 1.57 8.90 2.76
C GLU A 161 1.29 7.41 2.96
N SER A 162 0.40 6.82 2.15
CA SER A 162 0.18 5.37 2.16
C SER A 162 1.40 4.60 1.67
N VAL A 163 2.12 5.11 0.66
CA VAL A 163 3.37 4.51 0.16
C VAL A 163 4.47 4.63 1.22
N ALA A 164 4.62 5.79 1.84
CA ALA A 164 5.58 6.00 2.92
C ALA A 164 5.31 5.07 4.13
N ASN A 165 4.05 4.91 4.54
CA ASN A 165 3.68 3.95 5.57
C ASN A 165 3.91 2.50 5.14
N PHE A 166 3.64 2.16 3.88
CA PHE A 166 3.95 0.84 3.33
C PHE A 166 5.46 0.54 3.42
N VAL A 167 6.32 1.51 3.07
CA VAL A 167 7.78 1.39 3.16
C VAL A 167 8.22 1.19 4.62
N ALA A 168 7.73 2.03 5.54
CA ALA A 168 8.06 1.92 6.96
C ALA A 168 7.60 0.59 7.57
N ASP A 169 6.34 0.20 7.31
CA ASP A 169 5.78 -1.05 7.82
C ASP A 169 6.50 -2.28 7.24
N THR A 170 6.78 -2.29 5.93
CA THR A 170 7.54 -3.36 5.27
C THR A 170 8.94 -3.47 5.87
N TRP A 171 9.63 -2.34 6.08
CA TRP A 171 10.94 -2.34 6.73
C TRP A 171 10.88 -2.85 8.16
N LEU A 172 9.84 -2.54 8.93
CA LEU A 172 9.70 -3.00 10.31
C LEU A 172 9.40 -4.50 10.39
N THR A 173 8.53 -4.99 9.51
CA THR A 173 7.83 -6.26 9.75
C THR A 173 8.18 -7.38 8.79
N SER A 174 8.62 -7.06 7.56
CA SER A 174 8.80 -8.06 6.51
C SER A 174 10.15 -8.77 6.63
N ASP A 175 10.16 -10.06 6.30
CA ASP A 175 11.39 -10.85 6.17
C ASP A 175 12.28 -10.39 5.01
N LEU A 176 11.70 -9.69 4.03
CA LEU A 176 12.43 -9.15 2.88
C LEU A 176 13.47 -8.12 3.31
N CYS A 177 13.19 -7.37 4.38
CA CYS A 177 14.14 -6.44 4.97
C CYS A 177 14.92 -7.04 6.15
N ALA A 178 14.72 -8.32 6.52
CA ALA A 178 15.39 -8.93 7.68
C ALA A 178 16.91 -8.95 7.53
N GLN A 179 17.42 -9.32 6.35
CA GLN A 179 18.85 -9.34 6.09
C GLN A 179 19.48 -7.95 6.25
N ALA A 180 18.85 -6.91 5.67
CA ALA A 180 19.30 -5.54 5.81
C ALA A 180 19.21 -5.05 7.26
N ARG A 181 18.15 -5.39 8.00
CA ARG A 181 18.05 -5.07 9.42
C ARG A 181 19.19 -5.71 10.23
N THR A 182 19.47 -7.00 10.00
CA THR A 182 20.57 -7.71 10.67
C THR A 182 21.93 -7.09 10.36
N GLN A 183 22.21 -6.73 9.10
CA GLN A 183 23.47 -6.11 8.69
C GLN A 183 23.77 -4.81 9.47
N TYR A 184 22.74 -4.02 9.77
CA TYR A 184 22.87 -2.75 10.49
C TYR A 184 22.43 -2.83 11.95
N ASN A 185 22.33 -4.06 12.50
CA ASN A 185 21.95 -4.32 13.88
C ASN A 185 20.67 -3.59 14.31
N GLN A 186 19.65 -3.61 13.44
CA GLN A 186 18.33 -3.05 13.66
C GLN A 186 17.32 -4.14 14.04
N PRO A 187 16.44 -3.89 15.03
CA PRO A 187 15.37 -4.83 15.35
C PRO A 187 14.23 -4.73 14.33
N GLY A 188 13.46 -5.80 14.18
CA GLY A 188 12.11 -5.70 13.61
C GLY A 188 11.12 -5.09 14.59
N GLY A 189 9.91 -4.80 14.13
CA GLY A 189 8.84 -4.19 14.92
C GLY A 189 7.47 -4.86 14.76
N ASP A 190 6.47 -4.25 15.38
CA ASP A 190 5.06 -4.52 15.09
C ASP A 190 4.60 -3.73 13.87
N SER A 191 3.47 -4.13 13.30
CA SER A 191 2.89 -3.44 12.15
C SER A 191 2.32 -2.07 12.56
N LEU A 192 2.40 -1.12 11.63
CA LEU A 192 1.80 0.21 11.71
C LEU A 192 0.30 0.18 11.39
N ILE A 193 -0.32 -1.00 11.31
CA ILE A 193 -1.72 -1.13 10.87
C ILE A 193 -2.69 -0.54 11.90
N GLU A 194 -3.54 0.37 11.42
CA GLU A 194 -4.60 0.99 12.21
C GLU A 194 -5.93 0.26 11.98
N LEU A 195 -6.11 -0.89 12.62
CA LEU A 195 -7.25 -1.79 12.42
C LEU A 195 -8.62 -1.10 12.62
N ASN A 196 -8.73 -0.23 13.62
CA ASN A 196 -9.97 0.51 13.87
C ASN A 196 -10.36 1.40 12.69
N LYS A 197 -9.38 2.01 12.02
CA LYS A 197 -9.62 2.85 10.85
C LYS A 197 -9.89 1.98 9.63
N ILE A 198 -9.01 1.04 9.28
CA ILE A 198 -9.12 0.30 8.02
C ILE A 198 -10.31 -0.67 7.98
N ILE A 199 -10.64 -1.35 9.09
CA ILE A 199 -11.80 -2.24 9.16
C ILE A 199 -13.04 -1.45 9.59
N GLY A 200 -12.94 -0.61 10.62
CA GLY A 200 -14.06 0.15 11.17
C GLY A 200 -14.63 1.19 10.21
N ASP A 201 -13.80 1.73 9.31
CA ASP A 201 -14.21 2.66 8.25
C ASP A 201 -14.03 2.06 6.85
N SER A 202 -14.01 0.73 6.72
CA SER A 202 -13.86 0.02 5.43
C SER A 202 -14.86 0.44 4.35
N PHE A 203 -15.99 1.04 4.74
CA PHE A 203 -17.03 1.53 3.83
C PHE A 203 -16.64 2.83 3.11
N GLN A 204 -15.60 3.54 3.53
CA GLN A 204 -15.13 4.77 2.88
C GLN A 204 -14.48 4.46 1.52
N VAL A 205 -14.21 5.51 0.73
CA VAL A 205 -13.43 5.37 -0.51
C VAL A 205 -12.07 4.72 -0.21
N ILE A 206 -11.62 3.79 -1.07
CA ILE A 206 -10.40 3.00 -0.83
C ILE A 206 -9.18 3.86 -0.48
N VAL A 207 -9.04 5.02 -1.12
CA VAL A 207 -8.11 6.08 -0.76
C VAL A 207 -8.83 7.41 -0.76
N ASP A 208 -8.91 8.01 0.42
CA ASP A 208 -9.52 9.30 0.75
C ASP A 208 -8.48 10.21 1.42
N GLY A 209 -8.09 11.27 0.70
CA GLY A 209 -7.16 12.30 1.14
C GLY A 209 -7.78 13.39 2.03
N SER A 210 -9.08 13.31 2.33
CA SER A 210 -9.77 14.34 3.10
C SER A 210 -9.17 14.50 4.50
N ALA A 211 -8.82 15.74 4.85
CA ALA A 211 -8.22 16.06 6.14
C ALA A 211 -9.10 15.57 7.31
N ASN A 212 -8.48 14.92 8.30
CA ASN A 212 -9.09 14.41 9.54
C ASN A 212 -10.11 13.27 9.39
N THR A 213 -10.68 13.02 8.21
CA THR A 213 -11.74 12.01 8.03
C THR A 213 -11.36 10.88 7.09
N GLY A 214 -10.43 11.12 6.17
CA GLY A 214 -9.97 10.15 5.19
C GLY A 214 -9.04 9.09 5.80
N ASN A 215 -8.47 8.26 4.92
CA ASN A 215 -7.60 7.13 5.26
C ASN A 215 -6.23 7.21 4.56
N TYR A 216 -5.77 8.43 4.24
CA TYR A 216 -4.57 8.69 3.45
C TYR A 216 -3.28 8.07 4.01
N TYR A 217 -3.15 7.92 5.33
CA TYR A 217 -2.07 7.15 5.96
C TYR A 217 -2.39 5.66 6.05
N GLN A 218 -3.66 5.29 6.21
CA GLN A 218 -4.09 3.94 6.60
C GLN A 218 -4.43 3.01 5.43
N ALA A 219 -4.43 3.50 4.19
CA ALA A 219 -4.77 2.69 3.02
C ALA A 219 -3.63 1.77 2.53
N TRP A 220 -2.44 1.86 3.13
CA TRP A 220 -1.28 1.04 2.80
C TRP A 220 -1.49 -0.49 2.81
N PRO A 221 -2.40 -1.11 3.60
CA PRO A 221 -2.58 -2.57 3.57
C PRO A 221 -3.00 -3.08 2.19
N PHE A 222 -3.65 -2.26 1.37
CA PHE A 222 -3.92 -2.60 -0.03
C PHE A 222 -2.65 -2.74 -0.86
N LEU A 223 -1.64 -1.88 -0.61
CA LEU A 223 -0.33 -2.00 -1.25
C LEU A 223 0.39 -3.27 -0.80
N SER A 224 0.34 -3.61 0.49
CA SER A 224 0.87 -4.89 0.99
C SER A 224 0.18 -6.09 0.39
N TYR A 225 -1.14 -6.05 0.19
CA TYR A 225 -1.88 -7.10 -0.48
C TYR A 225 -1.41 -7.30 -1.94
N ILE A 226 -1.28 -6.22 -2.70
CA ILE A 226 -0.77 -6.27 -4.08
C ILE A 226 0.66 -6.79 -4.12
N TYR A 227 1.48 -6.35 -3.17
CA TYR A 227 2.89 -6.71 -3.05
C TYR A 227 3.10 -8.18 -2.67
N ASN A 228 2.35 -8.68 -1.68
CA ASN A 228 2.44 -10.07 -1.24
C ASN A 228 1.74 -11.01 -2.21
N ASN A 229 0.74 -10.51 -2.94
CA ASN A 229 -0.02 -11.22 -3.97
C ASN A 229 -0.48 -12.63 -3.54
N PRO A 230 -1.16 -12.79 -2.39
CA PRO A 230 -1.53 -14.10 -1.85
C PRO A 230 -2.50 -14.88 -2.76
N ASP A 231 -3.13 -14.20 -3.72
CA ASP A 231 -4.04 -14.78 -4.72
C ASP A 231 -3.35 -15.11 -6.06
N ASN A 232 -2.04 -14.85 -6.19
CA ASN A 232 -1.24 -15.12 -7.38
C ASN A 232 -1.80 -14.48 -8.66
N TYR A 233 -2.33 -13.26 -8.57
CA TYR A 233 -2.75 -12.50 -9.75
C TYR A 233 -1.54 -12.22 -10.64
N THR A 234 -1.68 -12.54 -11.92
CA THR A 234 -0.61 -12.31 -12.90
C THR A 234 -0.23 -10.84 -12.95
N GLY A 235 1.07 -10.56 -12.94
CA GLY A 235 1.61 -9.20 -13.01
C GLY A 235 1.60 -8.43 -11.69
N LEU A 236 1.05 -8.97 -10.60
CA LEU A 236 1.19 -8.42 -9.25
C LEU A 236 2.30 -9.15 -8.47
N GLY A 237 2.75 -8.57 -7.36
CA GLY A 237 3.75 -9.14 -6.47
C GLY A 237 5.12 -8.43 -6.48
N LEU A 238 6.07 -9.01 -5.74
CA LEU A 238 7.42 -8.50 -5.51
C LEU A 238 8.17 -8.11 -6.79
N ALA A 239 8.04 -8.90 -7.85
CA ALA A 239 8.74 -8.67 -9.11
C ALA A 239 8.29 -7.39 -9.83
N THR A 240 7.07 -6.92 -9.54
CA THR A 240 6.47 -5.78 -10.24
C THR A 240 6.44 -4.52 -9.39
N PHE A 241 6.27 -4.66 -8.07
CA PHE A 241 5.98 -3.53 -7.18
C PHE A 241 7.10 -2.47 -7.12
N PRO A 242 8.40 -2.78 -7.08
CA PRO A 242 9.47 -1.77 -7.17
C PRO A 242 9.39 -0.91 -8.44
N GLY A 243 8.87 -1.48 -9.53
CA GLY A 243 8.68 -0.81 -10.81
C GLY A 243 7.31 -0.18 -11.03
N VAL A 244 6.33 -0.35 -10.13
CA VAL A 244 4.96 0.14 -10.35
C VAL A 244 4.90 1.65 -10.49
N TRP A 245 5.73 2.36 -9.72
CA TRP A 245 5.79 3.81 -9.72
C TRP A 245 6.45 4.37 -10.99
N SER A 246 7.39 3.63 -11.59
CA SER A 246 8.02 4.03 -12.86
C SER A 246 7.18 3.68 -14.10
N GLN A 247 6.09 2.93 -13.96
CA GLN A 247 5.13 2.67 -15.05
C GLN A 247 4.19 3.84 -15.34
N TYR A 248 4.29 4.92 -14.57
CA TYR A 248 3.47 6.10 -14.77
C TYR A 248 3.86 6.86 -16.01
N GLU A 249 2.88 7.08 -16.88
CA GLU A 249 3.03 8.03 -17.98
C GLU A 249 3.06 9.45 -17.38
N PRO A 250 4.07 10.28 -17.72
CA PRO A 250 4.12 11.67 -17.28
C PRO A 250 2.84 12.44 -17.64
N ASN A 251 2.36 13.30 -16.73
CA ASN A 251 1.16 14.13 -16.92
C ASN A 251 -0.17 13.38 -17.17
N SER A 252 -0.25 12.07 -16.92
CA SER A 252 -1.47 11.29 -17.18
C SER A 252 -2.64 11.60 -16.22
N GLN A 253 -2.32 12.08 -15.02
CA GLN A 253 -3.25 12.32 -13.92
C GLN A 253 -4.12 11.09 -13.60
N VAL A 254 -3.66 9.87 -13.87
CA VAL A 254 -4.39 8.66 -13.49
C VAL A 254 -4.13 8.31 -12.03
N THR A 255 -5.06 7.60 -11.41
CA THR A 255 -4.86 7.06 -10.06
C THR A 255 -3.99 5.80 -10.09
N PRO A 256 -3.42 5.38 -8.96
CA PRO A 256 -2.64 4.13 -8.84
C PRO A 256 -3.39 2.88 -9.22
N LEU A 257 -4.71 2.91 -9.06
CA LEU A 257 -5.58 1.83 -9.52
C LEU A 257 -5.49 1.60 -11.03
N HIS A 258 -5.24 2.62 -11.85
CA HIS A 258 -5.08 2.48 -13.30
C HIS A 258 -3.78 1.80 -13.68
N VAL A 259 -2.69 2.13 -12.99
CA VAL A 259 -1.40 1.50 -13.23
C VAL A 259 -1.41 0.05 -12.74
N ILE A 260 -2.03 -0.20 -11.57
CA ILE A 260 -2.25 -1.57 -11.08
C ILE A 260 -3.14 -2.36 -12.05
N GLN A 261 -4.20 -1.76 -12.62
CA GLN A 261 -5.02 -2.40 -13.66
C GLN A 261 -4.20 -2.79 -14.89
N LYS A 262 -3.31 -1.92 -15.36
CA LYS A 262 -2.41 -2.21 -16.49
C LYS A 262 -1.50 -3.40 -16.17
N LEU A 263 -0.97 -3.45 -14.95
CA LEU A 263 -0.08 -4.53 -14.50
C LEU A 263 -0.79 -5.86 -14.27
N ALA A 264 -2.02 -5.83 -13.75
CA ALA A 264 -2.84 -7.02 -13.48
C ALA A 264 -3.32 -7.73 -14.77
N GLY A 265 -3.01 -7.17 -15.95
CA GLY A 265 -3.37 -7.72 -17.25
C GLY A 265 -4.88 -7.85 -17.41
N ASP A 266 -5.32 -9.08 -17.68
CA ASP A 266 -6.75 -9.40 -17.87
C ASP A 266 -7.58 -9.35 -16.58
N THR A 267 -6.92 -9.32 -15.41
CA THR A 267 -7.63 -9.23 -14.13
C THR A 267 -8.07 -7.80 -13.89
N LYS A 268 -9.37 -7.59 -13.71
CA LYS A 268 -9.91 -6.26 -13.39
C LYS A 268 -9.49 -5.82 -12.00
N ILE A 269 -9.16 -4.55 -11.83
CA ILE A 269 -8.83 -3.95 -10.54
C ILE A 269 -9.97 -4.09 -9.53
N GLN A 270 -11.22 -4.09 -9.99
CA GLN A 270 -12.41 -4.40 -9.20
C GLN A 270 -12.31 -5.79 -8.53
N THR A 271 -11.82 -6.80 -9.26
CA THR A 271 -11.61 -8.15 -8.73
C THR A 271 -10.52 -8.16 -7.68
N VAL A 272 -9.40 -7.47 -7.94
CA VAL A 272 -8.28 -7.34 -7.00
C VAL A 272 -8.73 -6.64 -5.71
N VAL A 273 -9.46 -5.53 -5.81
CA VAL A 273 -10.01 -4.79 -4.65
C VAL A 273 -11.04 -5.63 -3.89
N GLY A 274 -11.93 -6.32 -4.59
CA GLY A 274 -12.93 -7.18 -3.97
C GLY A 274 -12.28 -8.31 -3.16
N ARG A 275 -11.24 -8.95 -3.72
CA ARG A 275 -10.49 -10.00 -3.02
C ARG A 275 -9.62 -9.44 -1.90
N TYR A 276 -9.01 -8.26 -2.05
CA TYR A 276 -8.35 -7.55 -0.96
C TYR A 276 -9.28 -7.41 0.25
N TRP A 277 -10.50 -6.89 0.06
CA TRP A 277 -11.44 -6.75 1.16
C TRP A 277 -11.89 -8.10 1.74
N ALA A 278 -12.02 -9.14 0.91
CA ALA A 278 -12.30 -10.49 1.39
C ALA A 278 -11.17 -11.00 2.30
N ARG A 279 -9.89 -10.76 1.94
CA ARG A 279 -8.73 -11.10 2.77
C ARG A 279 -8.66 -10.25 4.05
N MET A 280 -9.09 -9.00 4.00
CA MET A 280 -9.20 -8.14 5.18
C MET A 280 -10.23 -8.62 6.21
N ALA A 281 -11.12 -9.57 5.88
CA ALA A 281 -12.02 -10.20 6.87
C ALA A 281 -11.24 -10.90 8.00
N PHE A 282 -10.08 -11.47 7.68
CA PHE A 282 -9.16 -12.08 8.66
C PHE A 282 -7.74 -11.50 8.59
N VAL A 283 -7.56 -10.38 7.89
CA VAL A 283 -6.28 -9.67 7.66
C VAL A 283 -5.19 -10.62 7.18
N ASP A 284 -5.54 -11.59 6.33
CA ASP A 284 -4.64 -12.61 5.79
C ASP A 284 -4.07 -12.22 4.42
N ILE A 285 -3.66 -10.96 4.32
CA ILE A 285 -3.09 -10.32 3.12
C ILE A 285 -1.60 -10.69 2.89
N GLY A 286 -1.17 -11.85 3.37
CA GLY A 286 0.24 -12.24 3.39
C GLY A 286 1.11 -11.43 4.37
N HIS A 287 0.51 -10.83 5.40
CA HIS A 287 1.19 -9.98 6.38
C HIS A 287 1.04 -10.52 7.82
N PRO A 288 1.95 -11.41 8.28
CA PRO A 288 1.78 -12.12 9.55
C PRO A 288 1.70 -11.22 10.79
N LYS A 289 2.40 -10.08 10.79
CA LYS A 289 2.38 -9.15 11.93
C LYS A 289 1.05 -8.39 12.00
N ALA A 290 0.52 -7.93 10.87
CA ALA A 290 -0.81 -7.32 10.80
C ALA A 290 -1.90 -8.33 11.17
N GLN A 291 -1.80 -9.58 10.70
CA GLN A 291 -2.72 -10.65 11.07
C GLN A 291 -2.70 -10.95 12.57
N ALA A 292 -1.51 -11.03 13.19
CA ALA A 292 -1.37 -11.23 14.62
C ALA A 292 -1.99 -10.09 15.44
N MET A 293 -1.84 -8.83 14.98
CA MET A 293 -2.51 -7.68 15.59
C MET A 293 -4.02 -7.78 15.46
N PHE A 294 -4.53 -8.22 14.31
CA PHE A 294 -5.95 -8.47 14.10
C PHE A 294 -6.50 -9.52 15.06
N GLU A 295 -5.84 -10.67 15.20
CA GLU A 295 -6.31 -11.72 16.14
C GLU A 295 -6.42 -11.21 17.57
N ARG A 296 -5.47 -10.38 18.01
CA ARG A 296 -5.50 -9.76 19.33
C ARG A 296 -6.64 -8.75 19.48
N ASP A 297 -6.91 -7.98 18.44
CA ASP A 297 -7.71 -6.76 18.52
C ASP A 297 -9.11 -6.89 17.90
N ARG A 298 -9.43 -7.99 17.22
CA ARG A 298 -10.67 -8.12 16.43
C ARG A 298 -11.97 -7.95 17.23
N ALA A 299 -11.95 -8.28 18.53
CA ALA A 299 -13.12 -8.13 19.40
C ALA A 299 -13.49 -6.66 19.68
N ARG A 300 -12.57 -5.70 19.50
CA ARG A 300 -12.80 -4.26 19.71
C ARG A 300 -13.12 -3.50 18.43
N LEU A 301 -13.12 -4.17 17.27
CA LEU A 301 -13.35 -3.52 15.98
C LEU A 301 -14.85 -3.28 15.73
N ASN A 302 -15.15 -2.20 15.02
CA ASN A 302 -16.52 -1.81 14.71
C ASN A 302 -17.01 -2.47 13.41
N TYR A 303 -17.87 -3.48 13.54
CA TYR A 303 -18.53 -4.16 12.42
C TYR A 303 -20.01 -3.80 12.25
N GLN A 304 -20.48 -2.71 12.86
CA GLN A 304 -21.90 -2.35 12.89
C GLN A 304 -22.38 -1.75 11.56
N ASN A 305 -22.22 -2.50 10.46
CA ASN A 305 -22.50 -2.07 9.10
C ASN A 305 -23.98 -2.11 8.73
N LEU A 306 -24.76 -2.98 9.38
CA LEU A 306 -26.12 -3.33 8.93
C LEU A 306 -27.18 -3.04 10.00
N ASP A 307 -28.39 -2.77 9.53
CA ASP A 307 -29.65 -2.82 10.30
C ASP A 307 -30.45 -4.05 9.86
N SER A 308 -31.03 -4.77 10.83
CA SER A 308 -31.95 -5.88 10.55
C SER A 308 -33.29 -5.33 10.07
N THR A 309 -33.81 -5.91 8.98
CA THR A 309 -35.17 -5.65 8.48
C THR A 309 -36.13 -6.79 8.80
N GLY A 310 -35.73 -7.74 9.66
CA GLY A 310 -36.51 -8.92 10.04
C GLY A 310 -36.30 -10.14 9.11
N ASN A 311 -36.66 -11.33 9.59
CA ASN A 311 -36.64 -12.59 8.83
C ASN A 311 -35.29 -12.91 8.14
N GLY A 312 -34.17 -12.70 8.84
CA GLY A 312 -32.82 -12.93 8.28
C GLY A 312 -32.43 -11.93 7.18
N SER A 313 -33.18 -10.86 7.00
CA SER A 313 -32.91 -9.79 6.04
C SER A 313 -32.29 -8.58 6.71
N TYR A 314 -31.38 -7.92 6.00
CA TYR A 314 -30.57 -6.80 6.48
C TYR A 314 -30.36 -5.76 5.38
N LYS A 315 -30.09 -4.51 5.78
CA LYS A 315 -29.65 -3.43 4.90
C LYS A 315 -28.48 -2.68 5.51
N PRO A 316 -27.58 -2.09 4.70
CA PRO A 316 -26.55 -1.21 5.22
C PRO A 316 -27.13 -0.01 5.96
N LYS A 317 -26.49 0.38 7.06
CA LYS A 317 -26.75 1.67 7.69
C LYS A 317 -26.40 2.77 6.70
N ALA A 318 -27.26 3.78 6.57
CA ALA A 318 -27.07 4.86 5.61
C ALA A 318 -25.64 5.49 5.60
N PRO A 319 -25.00 5.80 6.75
CA PRO A 319 -23.65 6.37 6.79
C PRO A 319 -22.53 5.35 6.57
N ARG A 320 -22.85 4.05 6.51
CA ARG A 320 -21.86 2.95 6.35
C ARG A 320 -22.04 2.19 5.05
N ARG A 321 -22.83 2.71 4.12
CA ARG A 321 -22.93 2.15 2.77
C ARG A 321 -21.56 2.26 2.07
N PRO A 322 -21.04 1.17 1.47
CA PRO A 322 -19.74 1.21 0.83
C PRO A 322 -19.68 2.25 -0.30
N GLN A 323 -18.72 3.15 -0.25
CA GLN A 323 -18.37 4.12 -1.29
C GLN A 323 -17.40 3.51 -2.29
N TYR A 324 -16.87 4.30 -3.23
CA TYR A 324 -16.01 3.79 -4.30
C TYR A 324 -14.87 2.89 -3.79
N MET A 325 -14.90 1.62 -4.19
CA MET A 325 -13.92 0.60 -3.82
C MET A 325 -13.82 0.33 -2.30
N GLY A 326 -14.77 0.81 -1.50
CA GLY A 326 -14.96 0.46 -0.09
C GLY A 326 -15.79 -0.81 0.08
N ALA A 327 -15.88 -1.30 1.31
CA ALA A 327 -16.60 -2.53 1.65
C ALA A 327 -17.35 -2.49 2.99
N ASN A 328 -18.27 -3.42 3.16
CA ASN A 328 -18.76 -3.83 4.47
C ASN A 328 -18.23 -5.23 4.77
N ILE A 329 -17.50 -5.35 5.89
CA ILE A 329 -17.08 -6.63 6.47
C ILE A 329 -18.07 -6.98 7.59
N ILE A 330 -18.69 -8.15 7.50
CA ILE A 330 -19.87 -8.53 8.30
C ILE A 330 -19.61 -9.89 8.95
N PRO A 331 -19.17 -9.93 10.22
CA PRO A 331 -19.08 -11.18 10.97
C PRO A 331 -20.44 -11.86 11.06
N LEU A 332 -20.46 -13.17 10.88
CA LEU A 332 -21.67 -13.98 10.93
C LEU A 332 -21.69 -14.86 12.19
N LYS A 333 -22.88 -15.04 12.75
CA LYS A 333 -23.17 -15.95 13.86
C LYS A 333 -23.98 -17.12 13.32
N GLY A 334 -23.37 -18.30 13.28
CA GLY A 334 -24.00 -19.53 12.82
C GLY A 334 -22.96 -20.61 12.55
N THR A 335 -23.38 -21.87 12.61
CA THR A 335 -22.60 -23.04 12.20
C THR A 335 -23.44 -23.93 11.29
N GLY A 336 -22.82 -24.85 10.58
CA GLY A 336 -23.47 -25.66 9.55
C GLY A 336 -23.61 -24.89 8.22
N ALA A 337 -24.63 -25.24 7.43
CA ALA A 337 -24.86 -24.61 6.13
C ALA A 337 -25.32 -23.16 6.28
N ILE A 338 -24.58 -22.23 5.69
CA ILE A 338 -24.90 -20.81 5.61
C ILE A 338 -25.07 -20.44 4.15
N SER A 339 -26.14 -19.72 3.83
CA SER A 339 -26.41 -19.17 2.50
C SER A 339 -26.60 -17.66 2.62
N ALA A 340 -25.92 -16.92 1.74
CA ALA A 340 -26.01 -15.47 1.65
C ALA A 340 -26.49 -15.06 0.27
N LYS A 341 -27.48 -14.16 0.23
CA LYS A 341 -27.97 -13.52 -0.99
C LYS A 341 -27.89 -12.01 -0.84
N VAL A 342 -27.11 -11.38 -1.70
CA VAL A 342 -26.97 -9.92 -1.81
C VAL A 342 -27.65 -9.46 -3.10
N THR A 343 -28.53 -8.47 -2.99
CA THR A 343 -29.18 -7.83 -4.14
C THR A 343 -28.89 -6.34 -4.11
N ALA A 344 -28.31 -5.82 -5.20
CA ALA A 344 -27.99 -4.42 -5.38
C ALA A 344 -28.37 -3.98 -6.80
N SER A 345 -28.60 -2.68 -6.99
CA SER A 345 -28.87 -2.09 -8.31
C SER A 345 -27.60 -1.75 -9.10
N ARG A 346 -26.42 -1.91 -8.49
CA ARG A 346 -25.11 -1.58 -9.06
C ARG A 346 -24.16 -2.76 -8.92
N PRO A 347 -23.12 -2.84 -9.77
CA PRO A 347 -22.09 -3.86 -9.65
C PRO A 347 -21.42 -3.83 -8.26
N PHE A 348 -21.17 -5.03 -7.73
CA PHE A 348 -20.48 -5.23 -6.47
C PHE A 348 -19.71 -6.56 -6.53
N THR A 349 -18.81 -6.74 -5.57
CA THR A 349 -18.12 -8.01 -5.33
C THR A 349 -18.57 -8.49 -3.96
N GLY A 350 -19.13 -9.68 -3.90
CA GLY A 350 -19.52 -10.33 -2.66
C GLY A 350 -18.67 -11.57 -2.43
N THR A 351 -18.21 -11.78 -1.21
CA THR A 351 -17.48 -13.00 -0.83
C THR A 351 -17.91 -13.45 0.56
N LEU A 352 -18.33 -14.71 0.67
CA LEU A 352 -18.47 -15.39 1.95
C LEU A 352 -17.10 -15.98 2.30
N VAL A 353 -16.53 -15.52 3.40
CA VAL A 353 -15.20 -15.89 3.87
C VAL A 353 -15.37 -16.81 5.06
N VAL A 354 -14.88 -18.04 4.97
CA VAL A 354 -14.96 -19.04 6.04
C VAL A 354 -13.58 -19.35 6.54
N ARG A 355 -13.39 -19.29 7.85
CA ARG A 355 -12.15 -19.70 8.50
C ARG A 355 -12.40 -20.96 9.32
N GLY A 356 -11.62 -22.01 9.02
CA GLY A 356 -11.65 -23.28 9.75
C GLY A 356 -11.04 -23.16 11.16
N ALA A 357 -11.22 -24.20 11.97
CA ALA A 357 -10.61 -24.30 13.29
C ALA A 357 -9.06 -24.39 13.23
N ASP A 358 -8.53 -24.85 12.09
CA ASP A 358 -7.11 -24.86 11.73
C ASP A 358 -6.58 -23.49 11.28
N LYS A 359 -7.46 -22.48 11.20
CA LYS A 359 -7.21 -21.11 10.73
C LYS A 359 -7.02 -20.97 9.22
N GLU A 360 -7.22 -22.02 8.44
CA GLU A 360 -7.25 -21.93 6.99
C GLU A 360 -8.50 -21.15 6.54
N VAL A 361 -8.32 -20.28 5.54
CA VAL A 361 -9.37 -19.37 5.07
C VAL A 361 -9.79 -19.74 3.65
N GLN A 362 -11.09 -19.93 3.48
CA GLN A 362 -11.75 -20.19 2.21
C GLN A 362 -12.54 -18.97 1.77
N TYR A 363 -12.50 -18.68 0.48
CA TYR A 363 -13.21 -17.55 -0.12
C TYR A 363 -14.21 -18.07 -1.14
N ILE A 364 -15.49 -17.87 -0.86
CA ILE A 364 -16.60 -18.30 -1.70
C ILE A 364 -17.19 -17.05 -2.35
N ASP A 365 -17.00 -16.88 -3.65
CA ASP A 365 -17.54 -15.74 -4.38
C ASP A 365 -19.06 -15.86 -4.52
N LEU A 366 -19.76 -14.73 -4.31
CA LEU A 366 -21.20 -14.65 -4.49
C LEU A 366 -21.53 -14.46 -5.97
N VAL A 367 -21.58 -15.57 -6.72
CA VAL A 367 -21.98 -15.57 -8.14
C VAL A 367 -23.43 -15.12 -8.25
N ASP A 368 -23.68 -14.10 -9.07
CA ASP A 368 -24.98 -13.43 -9.18
C ASP A 368 -25.56 -13.00 -7.81
N GLY A 369 -24.66 -12.63 -6.90
CA GLY A 369 -25.01 -12.20 -5.55
C GLY A 369 -25.38 -13.33 -4.58
N THR A 370 -25.19 -14.60 -4.94
CA THR A 370 -25.53 -15.75 -4.07
C THR A 370 -24.32 -16.63 -3.82
N GLY A 371 -24.14 -17.06 -2.57
CA GLY A 371 -23.05 -17.94 -2.17
C GLY A 371 -23.42 -18.77 -0.95
N GLU A 372 -22.89 -19.99 -0.87
CA GLU A 372 -23.14 -20.92 0.22
C GLU A 372 -21.84 -21.52 0.73
N ALA A 373 -21.76 -21.75 2.04
CA ALA A 373 -20.64 -22.45 2.65
C ALA A 373 -21.10 -23.21 3.89
N THR A 374 -20.30 -24.20 4.30
CA THR A 374 -20.52 -24.90 5.57
C THR A 374 -19.49 -24.42 6.58
N VAL A 375 -19.95 -23.93 7.73
CA VAL A 375 -19.07 -23.56 8.85
C VAL A 375 -19.02 -24.72 9.84
N GLU A 376 -17.86 -25.34 9.94
CA GLU A 376 -17.62 -26.43 10.87
C GLU A 376 -17.60 -25.95 12.34
N ALA A 377 -17.68 -26.89 13.28
CA ALA A 377 -17.57 -26.57 14.69
C ALA A 377 -16.19 -25.95 15.00
N GLY A 378 -16.19 -24.80 15.68
CA GLY A 378 -14.96 -24.04 15.97
C GLY A 378 -14.47 -23.19 14.79
N GLY A 379 -15.11 -23.27 13.63
CA GLY A 379 -14.93 -22.33 12.53
C GLY A 379 -15.76 -21.06 12.70
N GLU A 380 -15.52 -20.12 11.82
CA GLU A 380 -16.21 -18.83 11.78
C GLU A 380 -16.36 -18.33 10.35
N ALA A 381 -17.32 -17.43 10.13
CA ALA A 381 -17.56 -16.85 8.82
C ALA A 381 -17.76 -15.33 8.88
N MET A 382 -17.36 -14.66 7.81
CA MET A 382 -17.69 -13.27 7.54
C MET A 382 -18.21 -13.14 6.12
N LEU A 383 -19.19 -12.27 5.90
CA LEU A 383 -19.56 -11.81 4.57
C LEU A 383 -18.86 -10.49 4.28
N VAL A 384 -18.29 -10.36 3.09
CA VAL A 384 -17.74 -9.10 2.59
C VAL A 384 -18.53 -8.66 1.36
N VAL A 385 -18.96 -7.39 1.35
CA VAL A 385 -19.65 -6.76 0.21
C VAL A 385 -18.91 -5.48 -0.15
N ALA A 386 -18.23 -5.46 -1.31
CA ALA A 386 -17.44 -4.33 -1.79
C ALA A 386 -18.10 -3.63 -2.99
N ASN A 387 -18.17 -2.29 -2.94
CA ASN A 387 -18.65 -1.46 -4.04
C ASN A 387 -17.57 -1.36 -5.11
N THR A 388 -17.73 -2.18 -6.14
CA THR A 388 -16.76 -2.37 -7.23
C THR A 388 -17.46 -2.03 -8.54
N PRO A 389 -17.69 -0.73 -8.81
CA PRO A 389 -18.40 -0.32 -10.02
C PRO A 389 -17.61 -0.75 -11.27
N ALA A 390 -18.33 -1.00 -12.36
CA ALA A 390 -17.74 -1.52 -13.60
C ALA A 390 -16.66 -0.58 -14.18
N GLU A 391 -16.84 0.73 -13.99
CA GLU A 391 -15.89 1.74 -14.44
C GLU A 391 -14.86 2.03 -13.36
N LEU A 392 -13.59 2.06 -13.78
CA LEU A 392 -12.50 2.58 -12.98
C LEU A 392 -12.54 4.10 -13.05
N LEU A 393 -12.67 4.77 -11.91
CA LEU A 393 -12.78 6.22 -11.84
C LEU A 393 -11.39 6.83 -11.80
N ASN A 394 -11.18 7.85 -12.63
CA ASN A 394 -10.08 8.78 -12.45
C ASN A 394 -10.57 9.93 -11.57
N TYR A 395 -10.04 10.06 -10.36
CA TYR A 395 -10.57 10.98 -9.35
C TYR A 395 -9.44 11.66 -8.58
N ASP A 396 -9.74 12.85 -8.04
CA ASP A 396 -8.90 13.58 -7.09
C ASP A 396 -9.20 13.11 -5.67
N PRO A 397 -8.30 12.38 -5.01
CA PRO A 397 -8.59 11.83 -3.69
C PRO A 397 -8.64 12.90 -2.59
N PHE A 398 -8.12 14.12 -2.82
CA PHE A 398 -8.23 15.24 -1.89
C PHE A 398 -9.55 16.02 -2.05
N LYS A 399 -10.29 15.80 -3.14
CA LYS A 399 -11.53 16.52 -3.47
C LYS A 399 -12.62 15.57 -3.97
N LEU A 400 -12.92 14.57 -3.16
CA LEU A 400 -13.97 13.59 -3.46
C LEU A 400 -15.34 14.25 -3.69
N THR A 401 -15.96 13.92 -4.80
CA THR A 401 -17.28 14.41 -5.22
C THR A 401 -18.38 13.40 -4.90
N ASP A 402 -19.62 13.70 -5.31
CA ASP A 402 -20.74 12.77 -5.19
C ASP A 402 -20.57 11.50 -6.04
N VAL A 403 -19.67 11.50 -7.04
CA VAL A 403 -19.40 10.34 -7.89
C VAL A 403 -18.66 9.26 -7.09
N GLU A 404 -17.55 9.61 -6.44
CA GLU A 404 -16.76 8.66 -5.62
C GLU A 404 -17.50 8.31 -4.32
N LYS A 405 -18.23 9.27 -3.78
CA LYS A 405 -19.04 9.09 -2.57
C LYS A 405 -20.35 8.37 -2.83
N GLN A 406 -20.68 8.06 -4.09
CA GLN A 406 -21.95 7.42 -4.44
C GLN A 406 -22.04 6.04 -3.78
N PRO A 407 -22.92 5.87 -2.77
CA PRO A 407 -22.95 4.66 -1.97
C PRO A 407 -23.51 3.48 -2.76
N LEU A 408 -23.03 2.28 -2.43
CA LEU A 408 -23.70 1.03 -2.76
C LEU A 408 -24.80 0.77 -1.72
N ASP A 409 -26.05 0.80 -2.17
CA ASP A 409 -27.18 0.30 -1.39
C ASP A 409 -27.47 -1.15 -1.80
N TYR A 410 -27.80 -1.99 -0.84
CA TYR A 410 -28.11 -3.40 -1.08
C TYR A 410 -29.03 -3.99 -0.02
N THR A 411 -29.64 -5.12 -0.36
CA THR A 411 -30.35 -5.97 0.61
C THR A 411 -29.59 -7.28 0.75
N LEU A 412 -29.39 -7.72 1.98
CA LEU A 412 -28.80 -9.00 2.33
C LEU A 412 -29.87 -9.91 2.93
N THR A 413 -29.97 -11.15 2.46
CA THR A 413 -30.72 -12.22 3.12
C THR A 413 -29.77 -13.33 3.51
N LEU A 414 -29.86 -13.77 4.76
CA LEU A 414 -29.06 -14.87 5.32
C LEU A 414 -29.97 -16.04 5.71
N THR A 415 -29.53 -17.25 5.39
CA THR A 415 -30.08 -18.51 5.90
C THR A 415 -28.99 -19.25 6.66
N GLY A 416 -29.31 -19.83 7.82
CA GLY A 416 -28.34 -20.56 8.65
C GLY A 416 -27.41 -19.69 9.49
N ALA A 417 -27.48 -18.37 9.38
CA ALA A 417 -26.72 -17.42 10.18
C ALA A 417 -27.44 -16.08 10.39
N THR A 418 -26.95 -15.31 11.35
CA THR A 418 -27.33 -13.90 11.60
C THR A 418 -26.09 -13.01 11.70
N VAL A 419 -26.28 -11.70 11.80
CA VAL A 419 -25.22 -10.70 12.05
C VAL A 419 -25.02 -10.43 13.55
#